data_AF-A0A1Y2Q7X1-F1
#
_entry.id   AF-A0A1Y2Q7X1-F1
#
_cell.length_a   1.000
_cell.length_b   1.000
_cell.length_c   1.000
_cell.angle_alpha   90.00
_cell.angle_beta   90.00
_cell.angle_gamma   90.00
#
_symmetry.space_group_name_H-M   'P 1'
#
loop_
_entity.id
_entity.type
_entity.pdbx_description
1 polymer ?
#
loop_
_entity_poly.entity_id
_entity_poly.type
_entity_poly.pdbx_seq_one_letter_code
_entity_poly.pdbx_strand_id
1 'polypeptide(L)'
;MRQGLASSTIFSLSAEPPGTQLLAEPGEHAAFDSAFLAGETGRLACAIRKLSAVGAMLQLDDEVVEEEGLRLELANGQSLPGRIAWTEQGSAGFLFDLPIDVIGTLARNLAALPAERRSVPRVELHQTICVRRGNQVEFTRSRNLSQGGCGFETDIALQLGDPVQINFDGLRPLDGAVKWSQGNLAGVAFDEDLPWQVLMPWLRQVQQTPSHHTRIAMMHEPTGLIPDKQAIRLDTPARVREGVRWWNVKLRAITPQLVEFETRAPFATGAQLWISLPNIGGGPAAVIETDDRHRFLCEFRLPLKQHDLGRIAGRS
;
A
#
# COMPACT_ATOMS: atom_id res chain seq x y z
N MET A 1 14.38 30.89 -10.86
CA MET A 1 13.24 30.53 -9.98
C MET A 1 13.51 29.11 -9.49
N ARG A 2 14.10 28.94 -8.30
CA ARG A 2 14.47 27.61 -7.79
C ARG A 2 13.19 26.88 -7.40
N GLN A 3 12.83 25.82 -8.12
CA GLN A 3 11.82 24.86 -7.65
C GLN A 3 12.22 24.46 -6.23
N GLY A 4 11.37 24.72 -5.24
CA GLY A 4 11.62 24.27 -3.88
C GLY A 4 11.66 22.76 -3.89
N LEU A 5 12.82 22.17 -3.61
CA LEU A 5 13.01 20.72 -3.56
C LEU A 5 11.94 20.11 -2.63
N ALA A 6 11.22 19.12 -3.14
CA ALA A 6 10.31 18.33 -2.32
C ALA A 6 11.15 17.56 -1.29
N SER A 7 10.67 17.52 -0.05
CA SER A 7 11.36 16.80 1.03
C SER A 7 11.52 15.32 0.67
N SER A 8 12.69 14.78 0.99
CA SER A 8 13.05 13.36 0.82
C SER A 8 12.68 12.52 2.05
N THR A 9 12.05 13.12 3.07
CA THR A 9 11.58 12.40 4.26
C THR A 9 10.58 11.31 3.89
N ILE A 10 10.87 10.09 4.35
CA ILE A 10 10.00 8.93 4.13
C ILE A 10 8.95 8.87 5.24
N PHE A 11 7.68 9.05 4.88
CA PHE A 11 6.57 8.77 5.78
C PHE A 11 6.20 7.30 5.62
N SER A 12 6.25 6.51 6.69
CA SER A 12 6.03 5.06 6.66
C SER A 12 4.79 4.67 7.45
N LEU A 13 3.95 3.83 6.86
CA LEU A 13 2.83 3.19 7.53
C LEU A 13 3.21 1.85 8.19
N SER A 14 4.51 1.51 8.22
CA SER A 14 4.99 0.38 9.01
C SER A 14 4.86 0.68 10.51
N ALA A 15 4.53 -0.37 11.28
CA ALA A 15 4.51 -0.33 12.74
C ALA A 15 5.85 -0.79 13.36
N GLU A 16 6.87 -1.02 12.55
CA GLU A 16 8.19 -1.46 13.02
C GLU A 16 8.93 -0.30 13.71
N PRO A 17 9.60 -0.58 14.85
CA PRO A 17 10.46 0.40 15.50
C PRO A 17 11.60 0.81 14.56
N PRO A 18 12.18 2.02 14.74
CA PRO A 18 13.31 2.45 13.92
C PRO A 18 14.48 1.49 14.15
N GLY A 19 14.76 0.64 13.17
CA GLY A 19 15.94 -0.25 13.18
C GLY A 19 17.19 0.47 12.70
N THR A 20 18.37 -0.09 12.97
CA THR A 20 19.68 0.33 12.42
C THR A 20 19.85 0.00 10.94
N GLN A 21 18.76 -0.35 10.25
CA GLN A 21 18.83 -0.75 8.85
C GLN A 21 19.23 0.45 8.00
N LEU A 22 20.39 0.34 7.34
CA LEU A 22 20.89 1.34 6.40
C LEU A 22 19.84 1.61 5.33
N LEU A 23 19.13 2.73 5.46
CA LEU A 23 18.34 3.26 4.35
C LEU A 23 19.31 3.66 3.25
N ALA A 24 18.96 3.34 2.00
CA ALA A 24 19.76 3.73 0.83
C ALA A 24 20.26 5.17 0.95
N GLU A 25 21.53 5.37 0.64
CA GLU A 25 22.17 6.68 0.73
C GLU A 25 21.32 7.70 -0.03
N PRO A 26 20.97 8.83 0.62
CA PRO A 26 20.28 9.90 -0.08
C PRO A 26 21.12 10.34 -1.27
N GLY A 27 20.48 10.74 -2.38
CA GLY A 27 21.21 11.47 -3.42
C GLY A 27 21.86 12.72 -2.83
N GLU A 28 22.98 13.16 -3.41
CA GLU A 28 23.84 14.26 -2.89
C GLU A 28 23.11 15.58 -2.54
N HIS A 29 21.84 15.74 -2.93
CA HIS A 29 21.02 16.93 -2.71
C HIS A 29 19.68 16.64 -2.00
N ALA A 30 19.53 15.50 -1.32
CA ALA A 30 18.31 15.18 -0.60
C ALA A 30 18.11 16.13 0.59
N ALA A 31 17.04 16.92 0.56
CA ALA A 31 16.62 17.75 1.69
C ALA A 31 15.57 16.99 2.52
N PHE A 32 15.84 16.80 3.80
CA PHE A 32 14.90 16.18 4.75
C PHE A 32 14.15 17.24 5.56
N ASP A 33 12.98 16.87 6.10
CA ASP A 33 12.21 17.73 7.00
C ASP A 33 13.05 18.03 8.25
N SER A 34 13.26 19.32 8.53
CA SER A 34 13.99 19.77 9.71
C SER A 34 13.17 19.58 10.98
N ALA A 35 13.85 19.22 12.06
CA ALA A 35 13.29 19.02 13.38
C ALA A 35 14.31 19.40 14.45
N PHE A 36 13.89 19.31 15.71
CA PHE A 36 14.78 19.47 16.85
C PHE A 36 14.58 18.37 17.87
N LEU A 37 15.67 17.86 18.43
CA LEU A 37 15.65 17.06 19.65
C LEU A 37 15.79 18.00 20.85
N ALA A 38 14.77 18.07 21.69
CA ALA A 38 14.76 18.88 22.91
C ALA A 38 14.88 17.95 24.13
N GLY A 39 15.88 18.23 24.97
CA GLY A 39 16.11 17.60 26.28
C GLY A 39 16.11 18.62 27.41
N GLU A 40 16.60 18.22 28.58
CA GLU A 40 16.74 19.13 29.72
C GLU A 40 17.90 20.11 29.52
N THR A 41 18.97 19.64 28.88
CA THR A 41 20.24 20.37 28.74
C THR A 41 20.26 21.32 27.54
N GLY A 42 19.33 21.16 26.59
CA GLY A 42 19.27 22.00 25.41
C GLY A 42 18.40 21.45 24.28
N ARG A 43 18.57 22.06 23.11
CA ARG A 43 17.85 21.74 21.87
C ARG A 43 18.84 21.55 20.75
N LEU A 44 18.87 20.37 20.16
CA LEU A 44 19.75 20.01 19.06
C LEU A 44 18.98 19.99 17.73
N ALA A 45 19.53 20.60 16.68
CA ALA A 45 18.94 20.54 15.34
C ALA A 45 19.15 19.15 14.72
N CYS A 46 18.14 18.65 14.03
CA CYS A 46 18.21 17.38 13.33
C CYS A 46 17.35 17.39 12.06
N ALA A 47 17.49 16.37 11.23
CA ALA A 47 16.65 16.18 10.06
C ALA A 47 15.99 14.80 10.06
N ILE A 48 14.76 14.69 9.58
CA ILE A 48 13.97 13.47 9.62
C ILE A 48 14.17 12.69 8.33
N ARG A 49 14.92 11.59 8.37
CA ARG A 49 15.05 10.69 7.21
C ARG A 49 13.80 9.85 7.01
N LYS A 50 13.25 9.32 8.10
CA LYS A 50 12.06 8.47 8.09
C LYS A 50 11.19 8.72 9.32
N LEU A 51 9.87 8.72 9.15
CA LEU A 51 8.89 8.86 10.23
C LEU A 51 7.85 7.74 10.12
N SER A 52 7.71 6.93 11.18
CA SER A 52 6.70 5.88 11.31
C SER A 52 5.74 6.15 12.47
N ALA A 53 4.79 5.25 12.71
CA ALA A 53 3.86 5.40 13.83
C ALA A 53 4.56 5.28 15.19
N VAL A 54 5.65 4.51 15.27
CA VAL A 54 6.31 4.17 16.55
C VAL A 54 7.62 4.91 16.77
N GLY A 55 8.21 5.51 15.73
CA GLY A 55 9.45 6.26 15.87
C GLY A 55 9.86 7.01 14.61
N ALA A 56 11.04 7.61 14.68
CA ALA A 56 11.69 8.32 13.58
C ALA A 56 13.13 7.87 13.44
N MET A 57 13.66 7.96 12.23
CA MET A 57 15.09 7.91 11.97
C MET A 57 15.58 9.31 11.65
N LEU A 58 16.53 9.77 12.45
CA LEU A 58 17.05 11.12 12.43
C LEU A 58 18.45 11.13 11.84
N GLN A 59 18.77 12.21 11.14
CA GLN A 59 20.12 12.61 10.79
C GLN A 59 20.53 13.75 11.73
N LEU A 60 21.73 13.62 12.28
CA LEU A 60 22.29 14.48 13.31
C LEU A 60 23.66 14.97 12.84
N ASP A 61 23.92 16.27 13.03
CA ASP A 61 25.24 16.84 12.75
C ASP A 61 26.18 16.71 13.96
N ASP A 62 25.62 16.67 15.17
CA ASP A 62 26.35 16.52 16.43
C ASP A 62 26.02 15.20 17.14
N GLU A 63 26.91 14.77 18.02
CA GLU A 63 26.65 13.61 18.90
C GLU A 63 25.49 13.90 19.85
N VAL A 64 24.54 12.98 19.92
CA VAL A 64 23.44 13.04 20.89
C VAL A 64 23.86 12.30 22.15
N VAL A 65 23.83 13.01 23.28
CA VAL A 65 23.92 12.39 24.60
C VAL A 65 22.60 11.69 24.88
N GLU A 66 22.65 10.41 25.25
CA GLU A 66 21.45 9.69 25.67
C GLU A 66 20.90 10.31 26.95
N GLU A 67 19.74 10.96 26.85
CA GLU A 67 19.02 11.56 27.97
C GLU A 67 17.65 10.88 28.15
N GLU A 68 17.19 10.81 29.40
CA GLU A 68 15.80 10.44 29.70
C GLU A 68 14.86 11.60 29.36
N GLY A 69 13.70 11.31 28.76
CA GLY A 69 12.63 12.31 28.58
C GLY A 69 12.81 13.29 27.41
N LEU A 70 13.46 12.86 26.33
CA LEU A 70 13.61 13.67 25.12
C LEU A 70 12.28 13.92 24.39
N ARG A 71 12.22 14.99 23.61
CA ARG A 71 11.12 15.32 22.71
C ARG A 71 11.61 15.61 21.31
N LEU A 72 10.97 15.01 20.31
CA LEU A 72 11.16 15.35 18.91
C LEU A 72 10.17 16.45 18.52
N GLU A 73 10.68 17.65 18.29
CA GLU A 73 9.92 18.82 17.86
C GLU A 73 9.94 18.96 16.35
N LEU A 74 8.78 18.80 15.73
CA LEU A 74 8.59 18.90 14.28
C LEU A 74 8.37 20.37 13.87
N ALA A 75 8.74 20.71 12.64
CA ALA A 75 8.49 22.04 12.07
C ALA A 75 7.00 22.45 12.04
N ASN A 76 6.09 21.48 12.13
CA ASN A 76 4.64 21.72 12.20
C ASN A 76 4.12 22.07 13.62
N GLY A 77 5.01 22.20 14.60
CA GLY A 77 4.70 22.55 15.99
C GLY A 77 4.37 21.36 16.90
N GLN A 78 4.35 20.12 16.39
CA GLN A 78 4.22 18.94 17.24
C GLN A 78 5.49 18.71 18.07
N SER A 79 5.30 18.38 19.35
CA SER A 79 6.36 17.92 20.25
C SER A 79 6.03 16.49 20.66
N LEU A 80 6.85 15.54 20.22
CA LEU A 80 6.62 14.10 20.37
C LEU A 80 7.56 13.53 21.45
N PRO A 81 7.07 13.14 22.63
CA PRO A 81 7.91 12.58 23.68
C PRO A 81 8.43 11.19 23.30
N GLY A 82 9.66 10.89 23.70
CA GLY A 82 10.32 9.64 23.39
C GLY A 82 11.76 9.57 23.89
N ARG A 83 12.51 8.64 23.31
CA ARG A 83 13.91 8.38 23.66
C ARG A 83 14.72 7.96 22.46
N ILE A 84 16.03 8.15 22.53
CA ILE A 84 16.97 7.56 21.57
C ILE A 84 17.06 6.06 21.85
N ALA A 85 16.87 5.25 20.80
CA ALA A 85 16.97 3.80 20.85
C ALA A 85 18.35 3.30 20.40
N TRP A 86 19.03 4.06 19.54
CA TRP A 86 20.38 3.79 19.06
C TRP A 86 20.95 5.05 18.39
N THR A 87 22.28 5.12 18.31
CA THR A 87 23.03 6.11 17.53
C THR A 87 24.12 5.42 16.71
N GLU A 88 24.26 5.78 15.44
CA GLU A 88 25.28 5.23 14.54
C GLU A 88 25.66 6.27 13.49
N GLN A 89 26.93 6.67 13.43
CA GLN A 89 27.53 7.51 12.37
C GLN A 89 26.64 8.70 11.92
N GLY A 90 26.29 9.60 12.85
CA GLY A 90 25.46 10.78 12.54
C GLY A 90 23.98 10.46 12.25
N SER A 91 23.53 9.25 12.54
CA SER A 91 22.13 8.85 12.53
C SER A 91 21.68 8.39 13.92
N ALA A 92 20.39 8.57 14.22
CA ALA A 92 19.79 8.01 15.42
C ALA A 92 18.38 7.49 15.18
N GLY A 93 18.02 6.43 15.90
CA GLY A 93 16.64 5.97 16.02
C GLY A 93 15.98 6.64 17.22
N PHE A 94 14.90 7.39 16.99
CA PHE A 94 14.09 7.98 18.05
C PHE A 94 12.79 7.18 18.19
N LEU A 95 12.56 6.60 19.36
CA LEU A 95 11.36 5.82 19.66
C LEU A 95 10.37 6.69 20.43
N PHE A 96 9.13 6.77 19.96
CA PHE A 96 8.08 7.53 20.64
C PHE A 96 7.56 6.77 21.86
N ASP A 97 7.17 7.50 22.91
CA ASP A 97 6.53 6.91 24.08
C ASP A 97 5.13 6.36 23.74
N LEU A 98 4.43 7.02 22.82
CA LEU A 98 3.12 6.62 22.31
C LEU A 98 3.09 6.66 20.78
N PRO A 99 2.41 5.70 20.12
CA PRO A 99 2.26 5.72 18.68
C PRO A 99 1.56 6.99 18.17
N ILE A 100 2.01 7.52 17.04
CA ILE A 100 1.47 8.72 16.41
C ILE A 100 0.61 8.42 15.18
N ASP A 101 -0.33 9.32 14.88
CA ASP A 101 -1.00 9.35 13.58
C ASP A 101 -0.07 9.98 12.52
N VAL A 102 0.68 9.13 11.81
CA VAL A 102 1.57 9.51 10.70
C VAL A 102 0.83 10.32 9.63
N ILE A 103 -0.38 9.92 9.24
CA ILE A 103 -1.13 10.61 8.20
C ILE A 103 -1.66 11.96 8.71
N GLY A 104 -2.06 12.05 9.98
CA GLY A 104 -2.36 13.31 10.64
C GLY A 104 -1.17 14.26 10.68
N THR A 105 0.02 13.74 10.99
CA THR A 105 1.28 14.52 10.99
C THR A 105 1.63 15.01 9.59
N LEU A 106 1.53 14.15 8.58
CA LEU A 106 1.73 14.53 7.18
C LEU A 106 0.73 15.61 6.72
N ALA A 107 -0.55 15.47 7.08
CA ALA A 107 -1.57 16.47 6.76
C ALA A 107 -1.24 17.84 7.38
N ARG A 108 -0.71 17.87 8.62
CA ARG A 108 -0.24 19.11 9.27
C ARG A 108 0.96 19.71 8.56
N ASN A 109 1.94 18.88 8.15
CA ASN A 109 3.10 19.35 7.36
C ASN A 109 2.63 20.02 6.06
N LEU A 110 1.71 19.39 5.33
CA LEU A 110 1.17 19.93 4.09
C LEU A 110 0.35 21.20 4.31
N ALA A 111 -0.44 21.27 5.39
CA ALA A 111 -1.21 22.46 5.73
C ALA A 111 -0.33 23.69 6.01
N ALA A 112 0.87 23.48 6.56
CA ALA A 112 1.85 24.52 6.83
C ALA A 112 2.54 25.07 5.55
N LEU A 113 2.42 24.37 4.41
CA LEU A 113 2.99 24.81 3.14
C LEU A 113 2.01 25.70 2.34
N PRO A 114 2.51 26.63 1.50
CA PRO A 114 1.72 27.32 0.48
C PRO A 114 1.02 26.32 -0.46
N ALA A 115 -0.16 26.68 -0.97
CA ALA A 115 -1.00 25.76 -1.76
C ALA A 115 -0.27 25.16 -2.97
N GLU A 116 0.57 25.94 -3.63
CA GLU A 116 1.35 25.56 -4.82
C GLU A 116 2.45 24.53 -4.52
N ARG A 117 2.80 24.35 -3.24
CA ARG A 117 3.83 23.42 -2.77
C ARG A 117 3.25 22.20 -2.03
N ARG A 118 1.92 22.08 -1.94
CA ARG A 118 1.27 20.94 -1.28
C ARG A 118 1.21 19.73 -2.22
N SER A 119 2.27 18.94 -2.24
CA SER A 119 2.25 17.61 -2.85
C SER A 119 2.45 16.54 -1.77
N VAL A 120 1.60 15.52 -1.78
CA VAL A 120 1.79 14.37 -0.88
C VAL A 120 3.11 13.69 -1.27
N PRO A 121 4.08 13.55 -0.35
CA PRO A 121 5.31 12.81 -0.61
C PRO A 121 5.00 11.33 -0.86
N ARG A 122 5.99 10.58 -1.35
CA ARG A 122 5.85 9.12 -1.42
C ARG A 122 5.74 8.56 -0.01
N VAL A 123 4.61 7.95 0.29
CA VAL A 123 4.37 7.26 1.56
C VAL A 123 4.78 5.81 1.38
N GLU A 124 5.69 5.33 2.22
CA GLU A 124 6.09 3.92 2.28
C GLU A 124 4.95 3.10 2.88
N LEU A 125 4.51 2.07 2.14
CA LEU A 125 3.44 1.19 2.53
C LEU A 125 3.51 -0.13 1.77
N HIS A 126 3.11 -1.21 2.43
CA HIS A 126 3.23 -2.58 1.94
C HIS A 126 1.86 -3.21 1.76
N GLN A 127 1.10 -2.70 0.80
CA GLN A 127 -0.21 -3.21 0.47
C GLN A 127 -0.09 -4.29 -0.60
N THR A 128 -0.92 -5.32 -0.50
CA THR A 128 -1.13 -6.24 -1.62
C THR A 128 -1.81 -5.48 -2.74
N ILE A 129 -1.24 -5.56 -3.93
CA ILE A 129 -1.76 -4.94 -5.14
C ILE A 129 -1.87 -5.98 -6.24
N CYS A 130 -2.75 -5.71 -7.20
CA CYS A 130 -2.76 -6.41 -8.47
C CYS A 130 -2.05 -5.56 -9.51
N VAL A 131 -1.04 -6.14 -10.15
CA VAL A 131 -0.34 -5.56 -11.29
C VAL A 131 -0.80 -6.29 -12.54
N ARG A 132 -1.19 -5.55 -13.57
CA ARG A 132 -1.58 -6.10 -14.87
C ARG A 132 -0.78 -5.46 -15.99
N ARG A 133 -0.15 -6.31 -16.82
CA ARG A 133 0.55 -5.93 -18.05
C ARG A 133 0.04 -6.78 -19.20
N GLY A 134 -0.80 -6.21 -20.07
CA GLY A 134 -1.52 -6.98 -21.09
C GLY A 134 -2.38 -8.07 -20.47
N ASN A 135 -2.04 -9.34 -20.77
CA ASN A 135 -2.71 -10.54 -20.24
C ASN A 135 -2.04 -11.11 -18.98
N GLN A 136 -0.88 -10.59 -18.57
CA GLN A 136 -0.21 -11.02 -17.34
C GLN A 136 -0.82 -10.29 -16.15
N VAL A 137 -1.18 -11.05 -15.12
CA VAL A 137 -1.78 -10.55 -13.88
C VAL A 137 -1.02 -11.16 -12.72
N GLU A 138 -0.56 -10.33 -11.80
CA GLU A 138 0.20 -10.74 -10.63
C GLU A 138 -0.34 -10.05 -9.36
N PHE A 139 -0.44 -10.81 -8.27
CA PHE A 139 -0.61 -10.25 -6.94
C PHE A 139 0.76 -10.13 -6.27
N THR A 140 1.08 -8.92 -5.85
CA THR A 140 2.39 -8.56 -5.32
C THR A 140 2.26 -7.44 -4.29
N ARG A 141 3.37 -6.89 -3.79
CA ARG A 141 3.38 -5.84 -2.78
C ARG A 141 3.81 -4.50 -3.36
N SER A 142 3.08 -3.45 -2.99
CA SER A 142 3.57 -2.09 -3.11
C SER A 142 4.75 -1.86 -2.15
N ARG A 143 5.57 -0.87 -2.48
CA ARG A 143 6.65 -0.34 -1.62
C ARG A 143 6.33 1.07 -1.16
N ASN A 144 5.75 1.87 -2.04
CA ASN A 144 5.33 3.23 -1.75
C ASN A 144 4.22 3.69 -2.70
N LEU A 145 3.50 4.74 -2.32
CA LEU A 145 2.49 5.40 -3.13
C LEU A 145 2.60 6.93 -2.97
N SER A 146 2.47 7.66 -4.08
CA SER A 146 2.22 9.10 -4.09
C SER A 146 1.04 9.42 -5.02
N GLN A 147 0.74 10.71 -5.21
CA GLN A 147 -0.29 11.14 -6.16
C GLN A 147 0.03 10.70 -7.61
N GLY A 148 1.29 10.77 -8.03
CA GLY A 148 1.67 10.54 -9.43
C GLY A 148 2.27 9.17 -9.73
N GLY A 149 2.38 8.26 -8.75
CA GLY A 149 2.93 6.94 -9.01
C GLY A 149 3.15 6.07 -7.78
N CYS A 150 3.62 4.84 -8.01
CA CYS A 150 3.99 3.91 -6.96
C CYS A 150 5.20 3.07 -7.34
N GLY A 151 5.95 2.62 -6.33
CA GLY A 151 6.91 1.54 -6.46
C GLY A 151 6.31 0.22 -5.96
N PHE A 152 6.67 -0.89 -6.58
CA PHE A 152 6.17 -2.22 -6.22
C PHE A 152 7.16 -3.34 -6.57
N GLU A 153 6.94 -4.50 -5.97
CA GLU A 153 7.64 -5.76 -6.29
C GLU A 153 6.96 -6.45 -7.47
N THR A 154 7.67 -7.13 -8.37
CA THR A 154 7.05 -7.90 -9.47
C THR A 154 8.01 -8.92 -10.07
N ASP A 155 7.51 -10.10 -10.41
CA ASP A 155 8.21 -11.10 -11.22
C ASP A 155 7.87 -10.98 -12.72
N ILE A 156 6.93 -10.09 -13.09
CA ILE A 156 6.66 -9.76 -14.48
C ILE A 156 7.86 -9.01 -15.04
N ALA A 157 8.42 -9.50 -16.15
CA ALA A 157 9.47 -8.81 -16.88
C ALA A 157 8.93 -7.51 -17.51
N LEU A 158 9.12 -6.38 -16.82
CA LEU A 158 8.69 -5.05 -17.24
C LEU A 158 9.83 -4.26 -17.89
N GLN A 159 9.51 -3.54 -18.97
CA GLN A 159 10.41 -2.60 -19.64
C GLN A 159 10.00 -1.14 -19.42
N LEU A 160 10.96 -0.22 -19.57
CA LEU A 160 10.68 1.21 -19.54
C LEU A 160 9.59 1.56 -20.56
N GLY A 161 8.54 2.25 -20.10
CA GLY A 161 7.41 2.67 -20.92
C GLY A 161 6.31 1.63 -21.09
N ASP A 162 6.46 0.40 -20.57
CA ASP A 162 5.40 -0.60 -20.61
C ASP A 162 4.11 -0.04 -19.96
N PRO A 163 2.94 -0.20 -20.61
CA PRO A 163 1.66 0.16 -20.01
C PRO A 163 1.29 -0.89 -18.96
N VAL A 164 1.01 -0.41 -17.75
CA VAL A 164 0.60 -1.24 -16.63
C VAL A 164 -0.62 -0.65 -15.95
N GLN A 165 -1.45 -1.53 -15.41
CA GLN A 165 -2.57 -1.14 -14.55
C GLN A 165 -2.31 -1.67 -13.14
N ILE A 166 -2.36 -0.78 -12.15
CA ILE A 166 -2.17 -1.09 -10.74
C ILE A 166 -3.48 -0.94 -10.00
N ASN A 167 -3.85 -1.94 -9.20
CA ASN A 167 -5.05 -1.89 -8.38
C ASN A 167 -4.69 -2.06 -6.90
N PHE A 168 -4.95 -1.00 -6.14
CA PHE A 168 -4.97 -1.02 -4.69
C PHE A 168 -6.38 -1.29 -4.20
N ASP A 169 -6.53 -2.07 -3.13
CA ASP A 169 -7.84 -2.33 -2.52
C ASP A 169 -8.50 -1.03 -2.07
N GLY A 170 -9.76 -0.83 -2.45
CA GLY A 170 -10.54 0.36 -2.12
C GLY A 170 -10.31 1.58 -3.02
N LEU A 171 -9.35 1.53 -3.95
CA LEU A 171 -9.15 2.57 -4.99
C LEU A 171 -9.75 2.15 -6.34
N ARG A 172 -9.83 3.11 -7.27
CA ARG A 172 -10.02 2.81 -8.70
C ARG A 172 -8.75 2.15 -9.26
N PRO A 173 -8.84 1.40 -10.38
CA PRO A 173 -7.68 1.04 -11.17
C PRO A 173 -6.90 2.29 -11.59
N LEU A 174 -5.59 2.22 -11.47
CA LEU A 174 -4.65 3.27 -11.85
C LEU A 174 -3.84 2.78 -13.04
N ASP A 175 -4.11 3.35 -14.22
CA ASP A 175 -3.31 3.11 -15.41
C ASP A 175 -2.05 3.99 -15.38
N GLY A 176 -0.96 3.49 -15.94
CA GLY A 176 0.30 4.19 -15.96
C GLY A 176 1.37 3.52 -16.82
N ALA A 177 2.54 4.14 -16.85
CA ALA A 177 3.69 3.66 -17.59
C ALA A 177 4.90 3.42 -16.67
N VAL A 178 5.58 2.30 -16.87
CA VAL A 178 6.81 1.95 -16.13
C VAL A 178 7.87 3.01 -16.39
N LYS A 179 8.49 3.54 -15.33
CA LYS A 179 9.57 4.55 -15.37
C LYS A 179 10.93 3.99 -15.04
N TRP A 180 10.97 2.85 -14.35
CA TRP A 180 12.19 2.08 -14.12
C TRP A 180 11.79 0.66 -13.70
N SER A 181 12.71 -0.28 -13.94
CA SER A 181 12.60 -1.67 -13.54
C SER A 181 14.02 -2.15 -13.18
N GLN A 182 14.18 -2.72 -12.00
CA GLN A 182 15.47 -3.19 -11.49
C GLN A 182 15.26 -4.41 -10.60
N GLY A 183 15.80 -5.56 -11.02
CA GLY A 183 15.57 -6.82 -10.31
C GLY A 183 14.08 -7.16 -10.26
N ASN A 184 13.56 -7.40 -9.06
CA ASN A 184 12.13 -7.65 -8.82
C ASN A 184 11.37 -6.37 -8.42
N LEU A 185 11.92 -5.18 -8.66
CA LEU A 185 11.29 -3.91 -8.32
C LEU A 185 10.98 -3.12 -9.59
N ALA A 186 9.82 -2.46 -9.59
CA ALA A 186 9.44 -1.52 -10.63
C ALA A 186 8.82 -0.25 -10.04
N GLY A 187 8.98 0.85 -10.77
CA GLY A 187 8.29 2.11 -10.49
C GLY A 187 7.44 2.51 -11.67
N VAL A 188 6.20 2.88 -11.41
CA VAL A 188 5.25 3.38 -12.41
C VAL A 188 4.92 4.84 -12.11
N ALA A 189 4.73 5.64 -13.17
CA ALA A 189 4.00 6.90 -13.06
C ALA A 189 2.59 6.71 -13.61
N PHE A 190 1.59 7.19 -12.89
CA PHE A 190 0.20 7.10 -13.31
C PHE A 190 -0.07 8.06 -14.48
N ASP A 191 -0.98 7.67 -15.37
CA ASP A 191 -1.41 8.51 -16.48
C ASP A 191 -2.20 9.73 -15.97
N GLU A 192 -2.95 9.54 -14.88
CA GLU A 192 -3.66 10.58 -14.14
C GLU A 192 -3.24 10.55 -12.67
N ASP A 193 -2.95 11.72 -12.10
CA ASP A 193 -2.65 11.83 -10.68
C ASP A 193 -3.86 11.39 -9.83
N LEU A 194 -3.58 10.60 -8.79
CA LEU A 194 -4.55 10.27 -7.75
C LEU A 194 -4.80 11.53 -6.90
N PRO A 195 -6.02 12.10 -6.90
CA PRO A 195 -6.26 13.34 -6.18
C PRO A 195 -6.04 13.18 -4.68
N TRP A 196 -5.45 14.20 -4.04
CA TRP A 196 -5.25 14.28 -2.60
C TRP A 196 -6.51 13.91 -1.79
N GLN A 197 -7.70 14.34 -2.24
CA GLN A 197 -8.99 14.10 -1.59
C GLN A 197 -9.36 12.61 -1.56
N VAL A 198 -8.77 11.80 -2.44
CA VAL A 198 -8.93 10.35 -2.49
C VAL A 198 -7.78 9.66 -1.75
N LEU A 199 -6.53 10.09 -2.01
CA LEU A 199 -5.33 9.47 -1.45
C LEU A 199 -5.29 9.56 0.08
N MET A 200 -5.59 10.71 0.68
CA MET A 200 -5.44 10.87 2.14
C MET A 200 -6.45 10.07 2.97
N PRO A 201 -7.76 10.09 2.68
CA PRO A 201 -8.69 9.20 3.37
C PRO A 201 -8.32 7.74 3.19
N TRP A 202 -7.86 7.35 2.00
CA TRP A 202 -7.42 5.99 1.74
C TRP A 202 -6.18 5.60 2.57
N LEU A 203 -5.16 6.46 2.65
CA LEU A 203 -3.99 6.22 3.49
C LEU A 203 -4.34 6.08 4.98
N ARG A 204 -5.30 6.88 5.49
CA ARG A 204 -5.81 6.72 6.87
C ARG A 204 -6.48 5.36 7.07
N GLN A 205 -7.32 4.93 6.12
CA GLN A 205 -7.96 3.62 6.15
C GLN A 205 -6.92 2.49 6.19
N VAL A 206 -5.87 2.60 5.38
CA VAL A 206 -4.76 1.64 5.34
C VAL A 206 -4.01 1.61 6.67
N GLN A 207 -3.71 2.76 7.27
CA GLN A 207 -3.03 2.80 8.58
C GLN A 207 -3.87 2.13 9.70
N GLN A 208 -5.20 2.24 9.63
CA GLN A 208 -6.12 1.64 10.60
C GLN A 208 -6.37 0.14 10.36
N THR A 209 -6.10 -0.34 9.15
CA THR A 209 -6.30 -1.75 8.78
C THR A 209 -4.96 -2.48 8.89
N PRO A 210 -4.76 -3.40 9.84
CA PRO A 210 -3.48 -4.08 10.03
C PRO A 210 -2.97 -4.68 8.71
N SER A 211 -1.76 -4.27 8.31
CA SER A 211 -1.06 -4.85 7.18
C SER A 211 -0.58 -6.24 7.58
N HIS A 212 -1.41 -7.28 7.40
CA HIS A 212 -0.91 -8.63 7.60
C HIS A 212 -0.05 -9.02 6.42
N HIS A 213 1.21 -9.29 6.72
CA HIS A 213 2.11 -10.11 5.93
C HIS A 213 1.32 -11.18 5.18
N THR A 214 1.40 -11.15 3.85
CA THR A 214 1.03 -12.26 2.98
C THR A 214 1.58 -13.54 3.60
N ARG A 215 0.72 -14.33 4.26
CA ARG A 215 0.95 -15.76 4.26
C ARG A 215 0.60 -16.18 2.85
N ILE A 216 1.62 -16.36 2.01
CA ILE A 216 1.51 -17.32 0.92
C ILE A 216 1.37 -18.67 1.62
N ALA A 217 0.16 -18.99 2.08
CA ALA A 217 -0.15 -20.28 2.64
C ALA A 217 -0.47 -21.19 1.45
N MET A 218 0.57 -21.86 0.97
CA MET A 218 0.39 -23.23 0.50
C MET A 218 -0.11 -24.05 1.71
N MET A 219 -1.28 -24.67 1.58
CA MET A 219 -1.56 -26.09 1.85
C MET A 219 -3.09 -26.32 1.94
N HIS A 220 -3.49 -27.47 1.40
CA HIS A 220 -4.82 -27.96 1.04
C HIS A 220 -5.78 -28.11 2.23
N GLU A 221 -7.04 -27.73 2.03
CA GLU A 221 -8.24 -28.38 2.62
C GLU A 221 -9.38 -28.20 1.58
N PRO A 222 -9.91 -29.28 0.96
CA PRO A 222 -10.85 -29.20 -0.15
C PRO A 222 -12.31 -29.14 0.34
N THR A 223 -12.64 -28.12 1.13
CA THR A 223 -14.04 -27.75 1.39
C THR A 223 -14.23 -26.28 1.05
N GLY A 224 -14.36 -26.02 -0.26
CA GLY A 224 -14.82 -24.72 -0.76
C GLY A 224 -16.32 -24.55 -0.53
N LEU A 225 -16.79 -23.31 -0.51
CA LEU A 225 -18.20 -22.96 -0.30
C LEU A 225 -19.12 -23.46 -1.43
N ILE A 226 -18.57 -23.74 -2.62
CA ILE A 226 -19.33 -24.39 -3.69
C ILE A 226 -19.35 -25.92 -3.46
N PRO A 227 -20.51 -26.53 -3.13
CA PRO A 227 -20.64 -27.98 -2.89
C PRO A 227 -20.64 -28.83 -4.18
N ASP A 228 -20.52 -28.19 -5.36
CA ASP A 228 -20.55 -28.84 -6.66
C ASP A 228 -19.20 -29.46 -7.05
N LYS A 229 -19.21 -30.74 -7.43
CA LYS A 229 -18.04 -31.47 -7.97
C LYS A 229 -17.60 -30.96 -9.34
N GLN A 230 -18.48 -30.29 -10.08
CA GLN A 230 -18.19 -29.70 -11.39
C GLN A 230 -17.60 -28.28 -11.29
N ALA A 231 -17.48 -27.73 -10.08
CA ALA A 231 -16.83 -26.45 -9.87
C ALA A 231 -15.39 -26.47 -10.36
N ILE A 232 -15.05 -25.54 -11.23
CA ILE A 232 -13.68 -25.35 -11.69
C ILE A 232 -12.93 -24.73 -10.52
N ARG A 233 -12.00 -25.48 -9.93
CA ARG A 233 -11.14 -24.97 -8.87
C ARG A 233 -10.04 -24.11 -9.47
N LEU A 234 -9.86 -22.95 -8.88
CA LEU A 234 -8.97 -21.89 -9.35
C LEU A 234 -8.07 -21.47 -8.20
N ASP A 235 -6.92 -20.90 -8.55
CA ASP A 235 -6.08 -20.17 -7.60
C ASP A 235 -5.49 -18.92 -8.25
N THR A 236 -6.35 -18.18 -8.96
CA THR A 236 -5.95 -17.08 -9.84
C THR A 236 -6.36 -15.72 -9.26
N PRO A 237 -5.52 -14.69 -9.48
CA PRO A 237 -5.89 -13.32 -9.15
C PRO A 237 -7.05 -12.83 -10.01
N ALA A 238 -8.01 -12.17 -9.39
CA ALA A 238 -9.12 -11.48 -10.04
C ALA A 238 -9.50 -10.22 -9.26
N ARG A 239 -10.59 -9.57 -9.66
CA ARG A 239 -11.03 -8.32 -9.04
C ARG A 239 -12.53 -8.28 -8.89
N VAL A 240 -13.00 -7.58 -7.88
CA VAL A 240 -14.42 -7.29 -7.68
C VAL A 240 -14.62 -5.81 -7.45
N ARG A 241 -15.79 -5.30 -7.84
CA ARG A 241 -16.18 -3.89 -7.63
C ARG A 241 -17.52 -3.79 -6.94
N GLU A 242 -17.61 -2.90 -5.96
CA GLU A 242 -18.82 -2.46 -5.28
C GLU A 242 -18.88 -0.93 -5.42
N GLY A 243 -19.91 -0.44 -6.12
CA GLY A 243 -19.98 0.96 -6.51
C GLY A 243 -18.78 1.38 -7.36
N VAL A 244 -17.93 2.26 -6.82
CA VAL A 244 -16.71 2.77 -7.49
C VAL A 244 -15.42 2.13 -6.98
N ARG A 245 -15.48 1.37 -5.88
CA ARG A 245 -14.30 0.79 -5.22
C ARG A 245 -14.01 -0.59 -5.79
N TRP A 246 -12.73 -0.87 -6.01
CA TRP A 246 -12.28 -2.17 -6.46
C TRP A 246 -11.47 -2.87 -5.38
N TRP A 247 -11.60 -4.19 -5.33
CA TRP A 247 -10.82 -5.05 -4.44
C TRP A 247 -10.18 -6.18 -5.23
N ASN A 248 -8.95 -6.49 -4.87
CA ASN A 248 -8.23 -7.65 -5.34
C ASN A 248 -8.80 -8.88 -4.61
N VAL A 249 -9.06 -9.94 -5.39
CA VAL A 249 -9.61 -11.19 -4.84
C VAL A 249 -8.88 -12.38 -5.42
N LYS A 250 -8.70 -13.43 -4.60
CA LYS A 250 -8.19 -14.71 -5.11
C LYS A 250 -9.38 -15.58 -5.47
N LEU A 251 -9.56 -15.89 -6.76
CA LEU A 251 -10.60 -16.85 -7.16
C LEU A 251 -10.22 -18.24 -6.67
N ARG A 252 -11.17 -18.90 -6.01
CA ARG A 252 -11.02 -20.24 -5.45
C ARG A 252 -11.80 -21.27 -6.24
N ALA A 253 -12.98 -20.90 -6.71
CA ALA A 253 -13.79 -21.75 -7.56
C ALA A 253 -14.80 -20.96 -8.39
N ILE A 254 -15.22 -21.53 -9.51
CA ILE A 254 -16.27 -20.95 -10.34
C ILE A 254 -17.11 -22.04 -11.02
N THR A 255 -18.40 -21.76 -11.14
CA THR A 255 -19.38 -22.47 -11.98
C THR A 255 -20.06 -21.46 -12.90
N PRO A 256 -20.98 -21.85 -13.80
CA PRO A 256 -21.74 -20.85 -14.57
C PRO A 256 -22.52 -19.88 -13.67
N GLN A 257 -23.01 -20.32 -12.50
CA GLN A 257 -23.87 -19.54 -11.62
C GLN A 257 -23.13 -18.95 -10.42
N LEU A 258 -22.09 -19.61 -9.92
CA LEU A 258 -21.46 -19.29 -8.66
C LEU A 258 -19.99 -18.93 -8.84
N VAL A 259 -19.49 -18.02 -8.04
CA VAL A 259 -18.07 -17.74 -7.89
C VAL A 259 -17.71 -17.68 -6.42
N GLU A 260 -16.63 -18.38 -6.07
CA GLU A 260 -16.02 -18.38 -4.75
C GLU A 260 -14.70 -17.62 -4.84
N PHE A 261 -14.51 -16.62 -3.98
CA PHE A 261 -13.26 -15.88 -3.88
C PHE A 261 -12.90 -15.53 -2.45
N GLU A 262 -11.63 -15.23 -2.22
CA GLU A 262 -11.08 -14.79 -0.95
C GLU A 262 -10.63 -13.34 -1.03
N THR A 263 -10.99 -12.51 -0.06
CA THR A 263 -10.55 -11.11 0.05
C THR A 263 -10.84 -10.53 1.43
N ARG A 264 -10.04 -9.56 1.89
CA ARG A 264 -10.34 -8.86 3.15
C ARG A 264 -11.33 -7.71 3.01
N ALA A 265 -11.92 -7.55 1.84
CA ALA A 265 -12.97 -6.57 1.63
C ALA A 265 -14.15 -6.83 2.59
N PRO A 266 -14.68 -5.78 3.25
CA PRO A 266 -15.74 -5.94 4.24
C PRO A 266 -17.13 -6.02 3.58
N PHE A 267 -17.32 -6.92 2.62
CA PHE A 267 -18.63 -7.06 1.95
C PHE A 267 -19.67 -7.66 2.89
N ALA A 268 -20.88 -7.11 2.85
CA ALA A 268 -22.03 -7.68 3.53
C ALA A 268 -22.71 -8.74 2.65
N THR A 269 -23.35 -9.73 3.28
CA THR A 269 -24.30 -10.60 2.57
C THR A 269 -25.38 -9.75 1.89
N GLY A 270 -25.68 -10.06 0.62
CA GLY A 270 -26.57 -9.29 -0.24
C GLY A 270 -25.90 -8.16 -1.03
N ALA A 271 -24.62 -7.85 -0.77
CA ALA A 271 -23.88 -6.84 -1.50
C ALA A 271 -23.84 -7.15 -3.01
N GLN A 272 -23.97 -6.10 -3.83
CA GLN A 272 -24.00 -6.20 -5.28
C GLN A 272 -22.63 -5.88 -5.85
N LEU A 273 -21.99 -6.90 -6.41
CA LEU A 273 -20.63 -6.84 -6.90
C LEU A 273 -20.59 -6.96 -8.42
N TRP A 274 -19.58 -6.37 -9.03
CA TRP A 274 -19.15 -6.72 -10.38
C TRP A 274 -17.88 -7.55 -10.28
N ILE A 275 -17.93 -8.80 -10.73
CA ILE A 275 -16.79 -9.72 -10.70
C ILE A 275 -16.05 -9.58 -12.03
N SER A 276 -14.82 -9.09 -12.01
CA SER A 276 -13.92 -9.07 -13.17
C SER A 276 -13.04 -10.31 -13.16
N LEU A 277 -13.31 -11.19 -14.11
CA LEU A 277 -12.64 -12.47 -14.29
C LEU A 277 -11.51 -12.36 -15.33
N PRO A 278 -10.42 -13.11 -15.17
CA PRO A 278 -9.33 -13.13 -16.13
C PRO A 278 -9.82 -13.56 -17.53
N ASN A 279 -9.28 -12.93 -18.58
CA ASN A 279 -9.45 -13.31 -20.00
C ASN A 279 -10.86 -13.27 -20.60
N ILE A 280 -11.91 -13.10 -19.79
CA ILE A 280 -13.31 -13.16 -20.26
C ILE A 280 -14.16 -11.95 -19.85
N GLY A 281 -13.56 -10.96 -19.18
CA GLY A 281 -14.28 -9.78 -18.70
C GLY A 281 -14.87 -9.99 -17.32
N GLY A 282 -16.19 -10.20 -17.21
CA GLY A 282 -16.86 -10.25 -15.92
C GLY A 282 -18.38 -10.08 -15.96
N GLY A 283 -19.01 -10.10 -14.78
CA GLY A 283 -20.46 -9.91 -14.66
C GLY A 283 -20.93 -9.53 -13.26
N PRO A 284 -22.18 -9.03 -13.13
CA PRO A 284 -22.76 -8.69 -11.85
C PRO A 284 -23.11 -9.95 -11.05
N ALA A 285 -22.78 -9.95 -9.76
CA ALA A 285 -23.07 -11.02 -8.82
C ALA A 285 -23.52 -10.47 -7.46
N ALA A 286 -24.27 -11.26 -6.70
CA ALA A 286 -24.69 -10.93 -5.34
C ALA A 286 -23.94 -11.82 -4.33
N VAL A 287 -23.46 -11.24 -3.23
CA VAL A 287 -22.89 -12.03 -2.12
C VAL A 287 -24.01 -12.83 -1.47
N ILE A 288 -23.91 -14.16 -1.48
CA ILE A 288 -24.91 -15.05 -0.87
C ILE A 288 -24.45 -15.58 0.49
N GLU A 289 -23.16 -15.80 0.65
CA GLU A 289 -22.58 -16.34 1.88
C GLU A 289 -21.16 -15.81 2.07
N THR A 290 -20.78 -15.63 3.33
CA THR A 290 -19.41 -15.32 3.75
C THR A 290 -19.05 -16.19 4.94
N ASP A 291 -17.79 -16.61 5.03
CA ASP A 291 -17.27 -17.36 6.16
C ASP A 291 -16.29 -16.54 7.01
N ASP A 292 -15.84 -17.13 8.13
CA ASP A 292 -14.88 -16.55 9.06
C ASP A 292 -13.45 -16.43 8.49
N ARG A 293 -13.20 -17.00 7.31
CA ARG A 293 -11.89 -17.02 6.64
C ARG A 293 -11.81 -16.05 5.48
N HIS A 294 -12.67 -15.04 5.45
CA HIS A 294 -12.70 -14.03 4.38
C HIS A 294 -13.01 -14.62 3.00
N ARG A 295 -13.70 -15.77 2.95
CA ARG A 295 -14.23 -16.32 1.70
C ARG A 295 -15.65 -15.81 1.48
N PHE A 296 -15.94 -15.57 0.22
CA PHE A 296 -17.22 -15.07 -0.25
C PHE A 296 -17.71 -16.00 -1.35
N LEU A 297 -18.95 -16.43 -1.21
CA LEU A 297 -19.69 -17.09 -2.26
C LEU A 297 -20.66 -16.07 -2.86
N CYS A 298 -20.58 -15.91 -4.18
CA CYS A 298 -21.44 -15.00 -4.92
C CYS A 298 -22.19 -15.73 -6.03
N GLU A 299 -23.41 -15.31 -6.29
CA GLU A 299 -24.23 -15.79 -7.40
C GLU A 299 -24.30 -14.74 -8.52
N PHE A 300 -23.93 -15.13 -9.74
CA PHE A 300 -24.06 -14.28 -10.91
C PHE A 300 -25.53 -14.06 -11.25
N ARG A 301 -25.90 -12.80 -11.57
CA ARG A 301 -27.27 -12.49 -12.01
C ARG A 301 -27.65 -13.15 -13.33
N LEU A 302 -26.66 -13.42 -14.17
CA LEU A 302 -26.80 -14.18 -15.41
C LEU A 302 -25.71 -15.25 -15.46
N PRO A 303 -26.03 -16.50 -15.79
CA PRO A 303 -25.03 -17.55 -15.88
C PRO A 303 -23.95 -17.22 -16.91
N LEU A 304 -22.69 -17.50 -16.56
CA LEU A 304 -21.57 -17.44 -17.50
C LEU A 304 -21.73 -18.50 -18.59
N LYS A 305 -21.27 -18.20 -19.80
CA LYS A 305 -21.32 -19.17 -20.91
C LYS A 305 -20.24 -20.23 -20.70
N GLN A 306 -20.55 -21.48 -21.05
CA GLN A 306 -19.65 -22.60 -20.85
C GLN A 306 -18.30 -22.44 -21.57
N HIS A 307 -18.28 -21.78 -22.73
CA HIS A 307 -17.05 -21.48 -23.48
C HIS A 307 -16.10 -20.52 -22.74
N ASP A 308 -16.65 -19.62 -21.92
CA ASP A 308 -15.87 -18.63 -21.17
C ASP A 308 -15.17 -19.29 -19.97
N LEU A 309 -15.82 -20.28 -19.35
CA LEU A 309 -15.26 -21.06 -18.24
C LEU A 309 -13.99 -21.83 -18.65
N GLY A 310 -13.93 -22.36 -19.88
CA GLY A 310 -12.74 -23.03 -20.41
C GLY A 310 -11.51 -22.11 -20.49
N ARG A 311 -11.73 -20.84 -20.88
CA ARG A 311 -10.68 -19.82 -20.98
C ARG A 311 -10.11 -19.40 -19.62
N ILE A 312 -10.94 -19.41 -18.57
CA ILE A 312 -10.48 -19.13 -17.19
C ILE A 312 -9.67 -20.30 -16.65
N ALA A 313 -10.07 -21.53 -16.95
CA ALA A 313 -9.42 -22.75 -16.46
C ALA A 313 -8.06 -23.05 -17.12
N GLY A 314 -7.60 -22.22 -18.07
CA GLY A 314 -6.40 -22.49 -18.87
C GLY A 314 -6.53 -23.72 -19.78
N ARG A 315 -7.77 -24.18 -20.03
CA ARG A 315 -8.07 -25.29 -20.94
C ARG A 315 -8.47 -24.69 -22.29
N SER A 316 -7.46 -24.37 -23.10
CA SER A 316 -7.62 -24.14 -24.55
C SER A 316 -7.77 -25.47 -25.28
#